data_AF-T1CSU4-F1
#
_entry.id   AF-T1CSU4-F1
#
_cell.length_a   1.000
_cell.length_b   1.000
_cell.length_c   1.000
_cell.angle_alpha   90.00
_cell.angle_beta   90.00
_cell.angle_gamma   90.00
#
_symmetry.space_group_name_H-M   'P 1'
#
loop_
_entity.id
_entity.type
_entity.pdbx_description
1 polymer ?
#
loop_
_entity_poly.entity_id
_entity_poly.type
_entity_poly.pdbx_seq_one_letter_code
_entity_poly.pdbx_strand_id
1 'polypeptide(L)' 'MDMGRNIWQSDHPVAMLQALRAIVHERATVDEAMDVLAAATTSAAAPSA' A
#
# COMPACT_ATOMS: atom_id res chain seq x y z
N MET A 1 -13.59 -12.43 6.04
CA MET A 1 -13.43 -11.33 5.05
C MET A 1 -13.05 -10.09 5.84
N ASP A 2 -11.75 -9.95 6.10
CA ASP A 2 -11.19 -8.91 6.99
C ASP A 2 -10.48 -7.80 6.21
N MET A 3 -10.41 -7.94 4.88
CA MET A 3 -9.70 -7.04 3.98
C MET A 3 -10.21 -5.59 4.14
N GLY A 4 -11.53 -5.39 4.26
CA GLY A 4 -12.08 -4.05 4.47
C GLY A 4 -11.61 -3.38 5.76
N ARG A 5 -11.56 -4.14 6.87
CA ARG A 5 -11.06 -3.60 8.16
C ARG A 5 -9.56 -3.35 8.13
N ASN A 6 -8.79 -4.27 7.53
CA ASN A 6 -7.34 -4.15 7.40
C ASN A 6 -6.92 -2.95 6.53
N ILE A 7 -7.70 -2.62 5.48
CA ILE A 7 -7.44 -1.44 4.65
C ILE A 7 -7.72 -0.15 5.43
N TRP A 8 -8.87 -0.04 6.10
CA TRP A 8 -9.27 1.19 6.79
C TRP A 8 -8.58 1.43 8.14
N GLN A 9 -7.97 0.41 8.72
CA GLN A 9 -7.13 0.51 9.92
C GLN A 9 -5.65 0.80 9.59
N SER A 10 -5.25 0.80 8.33
CA SER A 10 -3.90 1.18 7.91
C SER A 10 -3.70 2.68 8.06
N ASP A 11 -2.48 3.11 8.38
CA ASP A 11 -2.09 4.54 8.41
C ASP A 11 -2.23 5.20 7.02
N HIS A 12 -2.21 4.41 5.95
CA HIS A 12 -2.32 4.86 4.57
C HIS A 12 -3.39 4.05 3.79
N PRO A 13 -4.68 4.24 4.09
CA PRO A 13 -5.75 3.41 3.55
C PRO A 13 -5.91 3.56 2.03
N VAL A 14 -5.66 4.76 1.49
CA VAL A 14 -5.73 5.04 0.05
C VAL A 14 -4.61 4.34 -0.71
N ALA A 15 -3.39 4.38 -0.19
CA ALA A 15 -2.23 3.71 -0.81
C ALA A 15 -2.37 2.18 -0.74
N MET A 16 -2.88 1.66 0.39
CA MET A 16 -3.21 0.24 0.53
C MET A 16 -4.24 -0.21 -0.50
N LEU A 17 -5.28 0.60 -0.76
CA LEU A 17 -6.26 0.29 -1.80
C LEU A 17 -5.66 0.31 -3.21
N GLN A 18 -4.75 1.25 -3.50
CA GLN A 18 -4.05 1.33 -4.78
C GLN A 18 -3.14 0.11 -5.03
N ALA A 19 -2.38 -0.30 -4.01
CA ALA A 19 -1.55 -1.50 -4.04
C ALA A 19 -2.40 -2.76 -4.31
N LEU A 20 -3.53 -2.90 -3.62
CA LEU A 20 -4.45 -4.03 -3.84
C LEU A 20 -5.10 -4.00 -5.23
N ARG A 21 -5.46 -2.82 -5.75
CA ARG A 21 -6.00 -2.66 -7.10
C ARG A 21 -4.98 -3.12 -8.15
N ALA A 22 -3.70 -2.81 -7.97
CA ALA A 22 -2.63 -3.24 -8.87
C ALA A 22 -2.51 -4.78 -8.90
N ILE A 23 -2.57 -5.44 -7.74
CA ILE A 23 -2.53 -6.92 -7.68
C ILE A 23 -3.75 -7.53 -8.37
N VAL A 24 -4.96 -7.06 -8.06
CA VAL A 24 -6.21 -7.69 -8.51
C VAL A 24 -6.51 -7.42 -9.99
N HIS A 25 -6.32 -6.18 -10.44
CA HIS A 25 -6.72 -5.76 -11.79
C HIS A 25 -5.54 -5.69 -12.77
N GLU A 26 -4.34 -5.42 -12.28
CA GLU A 26 -3.16 -5.16 -13.10
C GLU A 26 -2.16 -6.34 -13.06
N ARG A 27 -2.46 -7.38 -12.26
CA ARG A 27 -1.61 -8.58 -12.04
C ARG A 27 -0.22 -8.22 -11.54
N ALA A 28 -0.10 -7.09 -10.84
CA ALA A 28 1.15 -6.68 -10.22
C ALA A 28 1.62 -7.73 -9.20
N THR A 29 2.92 -7.86 -9.09
CA THR A 29 3.57 -8.66 -8.05
C THR A 29 3.40 -7.98 -6.68
N VAL A 30 3.65 -8.76 -5.62
CA VAL A 30 3.62 -8.23 -4.25
C VAL A 30 4.67 -7.13 -4.08
N ASP A 31 5.85 -7.28 -4.66
CA ASP A 31 6.93 -6.29 -4.57
C ASP A 31 6.53 -4.96 -5.20
N GLU A 32 5.96 -4.98 -6.42
CA GLU A 32 5.46 -3.78 -7.09
C GLU A 32 4.33 -3.09 -6.29
N ALA A 33 3.45 -3.87 -5.65
CA ALA A 33 2.40 -3.33 -4.81
C ALA A 33 2.95 -2.72 -3.51
N MET A 34 4.01 -3.30 -2.95
CA MET A 34 4.71 -2.74 -1.79
C MET A 34 5.43 -1.44 -2.13
N ASP A 35 5.99 -1.30 -3.33
CA ASP A 35 6.57 -0.04 -3.81
C ASP A 35 5.51 1.06 -3.90
N VAL A 36 4.31 0.76 -4.41
CA VAL A 36 3.17 1.69 -4.44
C VAL A 36 2.78 2.15 -3.03
N LEU A 37 2.76 1.22 -2.06
CA LEU A 37 2.48 1.55 -0.67
C LEU A 37 3.60 2.40 -0.04
N ALA A 38 4.87 2.05 -0.27
CA ALA A 38 6.04 2.74 0.24
C ALA A 38 6.19 4.17 -0.32
N ALA A 39 5.78 4.39 -1.57
CA ALA A 39 5.73 5.73 -2.16
C ALA A 39 4.82 6.69 -1.36
N ALA A 40 3.76 6.17 -0.75
CA ALA A 40 2.86 6.96 0.09
C ALA A 40 3.39 7.21 1.51
N THR A 41 4.21 6.31 2.06
CA THR A 41 4.84 6.46 3.39
C THR A 41 6.09 7.36 3.35
N THR A 42 6.80 7.39 2.20
CA THR A 42 8.05 8.15 2.00
C THR A 42 7.86 9.67 2.04
N SER A 43 6.63 10.17 2.09
CA SER A 43 6.35 11.59 2.38
C SER A 43 6.60 11.95 3.88
N ALA A 44 6.83 10.99 4.78
CA ALA A 44 7.03 11.27 6.20
C ALA A 44 8.07 10.40 6.94
N ALA A 45 8.88 9.60 6.25
CA ALA A 45 9.96 8.83 6.87
C ALA A 45 11.27 9.00 6.10
N ALA A 46 11.95 10.13 6.33
CA ALA A 46 13.35 10.25 6.00
C ALA A 46 14.15 9.14 6.72
N PRO A 47 15.14 8.52 6.06
CA PRO A 47 16.03 7.58 6.73
C PRO A 47 16.87 8.36 7.75
N SER A 48 16.60 8.16 9.04
CA SER A 48 17.51 8.58 10.10
C SER A 48 18.80 7.77 9.96
N ALA A 49 19.84 8.47 9.51
CA ALA A 49 21.23 8.14 9.78
C ALA A 49 21.51 8.13 11.29
#